data_AF-A0A8B6DKE9-F1
#
_entry.id   AF-A0A8B6DKE9-F1
#
_cell.length_a   1.000
_cell.length_b   1.000
_cell.length_c   1.000
_cell.angle_alpha   90.00
_cell.angle_beta   90.00
_cell.angle_gamma   90.00
#
_symmetry.space_group_name_H-M   'P 1'
#
loop_
_entity.id
_entity.type
_entity.pdbx_description
1 polymer ?
#
loop_
_entity_poly.entity_id
_entity_poly.type
_entity_poly.pdbx_seq_one_letter_code
_entity_poly.pdbx_strand_id
1 'polypeptide(L)'
;MILTYSFILMFNILLVQSATISEVRLTGGAGPWEGTVEVYTDGSWGTLCDYDFDLKDARVVCRMLGFGREIQFFPRAKFGQGVGKSLFSYLSCSGNEQNIGSCGYRKSTCSHSQDVGISCVRTNRLETTEGSSYLYQIFKKKIDRIR
;
A
#
# COMPACT_ATOMS: atom_id res chain seq x y z
N MET A 1 -29.13 -41.67 -5.77
CA MET A 1 -28.45 -41.06 -4.60
C MET A 1 -27.07 -40.51 -4.97
N ILE A 2 -26.95 -39.65 -5.99
CA ILE A 2 -25.65 -39.07 -6.42
C ILE A 2 -25.71 -37.52 -6.51
N LEU A 3 -26.92 -36.92 -6.48
CA LEU A 3 -27.08 -35.47 -6.57
C LEU A 3 -26.88 -34.71 -5.25
N THR A 4 -26.73 -35.39 -4.11
CA THR A 4 -26.50 -34.75 -2.81
C THR A 4 -25.02 -34.55 -2.47
N TYR A 5 -24.11 -35.28 -3.13
CA TYR A 5 -22.66 -35.16 -2.90
C TYR A 5 -22.04 -33.92 -3.55
N SER A 6 -22.57 -33.44 -4.68
CA SER A 6 -22.09 -32.20 -5.32
C SER A 6 -22.41 -30.93 -4.51
N PHE A 7 -23.46 -30.96 -3.68
CA PHE A 7 -23.78 -29.83 -2.78
C PHE A 7 -22.95 -29.86 -1.50
N ILE A 8 -22.60 -31.03 -0.97
CA ILE A 8 -21.78 -31.17 0.24
C ILE A 8 -20.30 -30.82 -0.02
N LEU A 9 -19.80 -31.00 -1.25
CA LEU A 9 -18.46 -30.56 -1.65
C LEU A 9 -18.33 -29.04 -1.88
N MET A 10 -19.44 -28.31 -2.04
CA MET A 10 -19.42 -26.83 -2.03
C MET A 10 -19.43 -26.25 -0.61
N PHE A 11 -19.79 -27.05 0.40
CA PHE A 11 -19.70 -26.64 1.82
C PHE A 11 -18.29 -26.81 2.42
N ASN A 12 -17.35 -27.43 1.69
CA ASN A 12 -15.95 -27.59 2.10
C ASN A 12 -14.97 -26.69 1.29
N ILE A 13 -15.41 -25.52 0.80
CA ILE A 13 -14.53 -24.53 0.15
C ILE A 13 -14.66 -23.12 0.77
N LEU A 14 -15.05 -23.02 2.06
CA LEU A 14 -15.13 -21.73 2.75
C LEU A 14 -14.20 -21.69 3.97
N LEU A 15 -12.93 -21.99 3.74
CA LEU A 15 -11.84 -21.39 4.52
C LEU A 15 -10.87 -20.66 3.57
N VAL A 16 -11.41 -19.91 2.62
CA VAL A 16 -10.69 -18.69 2.22
C VAL A 16 -10.83 -17.76 3.41
N GLN A 17 -9.87 -17.86 4.33
CA GLN A 17 -9.73 -16.90 5.40
C GLN A 17 -9.37 -15.58 4.72
N SER A 18 -10.38 -14.85 4.26
CA SER A 18 -10.21 -13.48 3.81
C SER A 18 -10.11 -12.66 5.08
N ALA A 19 -8.98 -12.00 5.28
CA ALA A 19 -8.91 -10.92 6.23
C ALA A 19 -9.92 -9.92 5.67
N THR A 20 -10.92 -9.57 6.45
CA THR A 20 -11.94 -8.62 6.02
C THR A 20 -11.34 -7.23 6.07
N ILE A 21 -10.36 -6.99 5.18
CA ILE A 21 -9.79 -5.67 4.98
C ILE A 21 -10.89 -4.85 4.32
N SER A 22 -11.54 -4.03 5.14
CA SER A 22 -12.69 -3.23 4.72
C SER A 22 -12.26 -1.85 4.25
N GLU A 23 -11.16 -1.33 4.81
CA GLU A 23 -10.70 0.04 4.55
C GLU A 23 -9.17 0.11 4.48
N VAL A 24 -8.68 1.13 3.75
CA VAL A 24 -7.27 1.47 3.65
C VAL A 24 -7.11 2.99 3.75
N ARG A 25 -6.04 3.45 4.39
CA ARG A 25 -5.68 4.87 4.48
C ARG A 25 -4.17 5.06 4.45
N LEU A 26 -3.75 6.29 4.16
CA LEU A 26 -2.35 6.72 4.22
C LEU A 26 -2.18 7.74 5.34
N THR A 27 -1.15 7.55 6.18
CA THR A 27 -0.85 8.42 7.34
C THR A 27 0.60 8.92 7.31
N GLY A 28 0.87 10.08 7.91
CA GLY A 28 2.22 10.64 8.02
C GLY A 28 2.81 11.26 6.75
N GLY A 29 2.10 11.23 5.61
CA GLY A 29 2.50 11.91 4.39
C GLY A 29 2.09 13.38 4.32
N ALA A 30 2.58 14.10 3.30
CA ALA A 30 2.26 15.52 3.12
C ALA A 30 0.84 15.78 2.56
N GLY A 31 0.15 14.72 2.11
CA GLY A 31 -1.19 14.79 1.56
C GLY A 31 -1.85 13.41 1.48
N PRO A 32 -3.12 13.33 1.05
CA PRO A 32 -3.88 12.08 1.04
C PRO A 32 -3.38 11.03 0.04
N TRP A 33 -2.48 11.40 -0.87
CA TRP A 33 -1.90 10.51 -1.88
C TRP A 33 -0.60 9.86 -1.43
N GLU A 34 -0.07 10.16 -0.25
CA GLU A 34 1.15 9.53 0.23
C GLU A 34 1.14 9.32 1.75
N GLY A 35 1.91 8.34 2.21
CA GLY A 35 2.02 8.02 3.63
C GLY A 35 2.28 6.55 3.89
N THR A 36 2.39 6.19 5.16
CA THR A 36 2.40 4.82 5.66
C THR A 36 1.06 4.15 5.37
N VAL A 37 1.09 2.91 4.87
CA VAL A 37 -0.12 2.16 4.53
C VAL A 37 -0.71 1.55 5.79
N GLU A 38 -1.94 1.96 6.11
CA GLU A 38 -2.73 1.38 7.20
C GLU A 38 -3.99 0.72 6.65
N VAL A 39 -4.29 -0.47 7.14
CA VAL A 39 -5.46 -1.28 6.76
C VAL A 39 -6.32 -1.55 7.98
N TYR A 40 -7.64 -1.51 7.79
CA TYR A 40 -8.60 -1.84 8.82
C TYR A 40 -9.06 -3.30 8.67
N THR A 41 -8.74 -4.12 9.67
CA THR A 41 -9.12 -5.55 9.72
C THR A 41 -9.44 -5.93 11.15
N ASP A 42 -10.36 -6.87 11.33
CA ASP A 42 -10.69 -7.46 12.64
C ASP A 42 -10.99 -6.39 13.72
N GLY A 43 -11.59 -5.25 13.33
CA GLY A 43 -11.98 -4.17 14.24
C GLY A 43 -10.86 -3.21 14.65
N SER A 44 -9.68 -3.27 14.01
CA SER A 44 -8.54 -2.42 14.35
C SER A 44 -7.74 -1.98 13.13
N TRP A 45 -7.13 -0.80 13.21
CA TRP A 45 -6.13 -0.34 12.25
C TRP A 45 -4.78 -0.99 12.55
N GLY A 46 -4.06 -1.34 11.49
CA GLY A 46 -2.67 -1.74 11.59
C GLY A 46 -1.91 -1.50 10.30
N THR A 47 -0.58 -1.66 10.38
CA THR A 47 0.34 -1.38 9.28
C THR A 47 0.70 -2.63 8.48
N LEU A 48 1.21 -2.38 7.26
CA LEU A 48 1.82 -3.39 6.40
C LEU A 48 3.35 -3.30 6.50
N CYS A 49 4.03 -4.44 6.47
CA CYS A 49 5.48 -4.47 6.39
C CYS A 49 5.97 -4.21 4.96
N ASP A 50 7.23 -3.77 4.85
CA ASP A 50 7.96 -3.66 3.58
C ASP A 50 8.51 -4.99 3.04
N TYR A 51 8.39 -6.06 3.81
CA TYR A 51 8.81 -7.40 3.41
C TYR A 51 7.86 -7.94 2.33
N ASP A 52 8.41 -8.33 1.17
CA ASP A 52 7.70 -8.77 -0.04
C ASP A 52 6.65 -7.80 -0.60
N PHE A 53 6.51 -6.61 -0.04
CA PHE A 53 5.62 -5.57 -0.57
C PHE A 53 6.20 -4.99 -1.86
N ASP A 54 5.42 -5.02 -2.94
CA ASP A 54 5.86 -4.57 -4.25
C ASP A 54 4.93 -3.54 -4.92
N LEU A 55 5.26 -3.18 -6.17
CA LEU A 55 4.48 -2.19 -6.93
C LEU A 55 3.07 -2.68 -7.31
N LYS A 56 2.81 -4.00 -7.33
CA LYS A 56 1.48 -4.56 -7.59
C LYS A 56 0.60 -4.36 -6.36
N ASP A 57 1.16 -4.58 -5.17
CA ASP A 57 0.47 -4.30 -3.91
C ASP A 57 0.13 -2.81 -3.80
N ALA A 58 1.13 -1.96 -4.02
CA ALA A 58 0.96 -0.50 -4.01
C ALA A 58 -0.11 -0.05 -5.03
N ARG A 59 -0.16 -0.68 -6.21
CA ARG A 59 -1.17 -0.39 -7.23
C ARG A 59 -2.59 -0.66 -6.76
N VAL A 60 -2.80 -1.79 -6.07
CA VAL A 60 -4.11 -2.13 -5.51
C VAL A 60 -4.52 -1.07 -4.48
N VAL A 61 -3.63 -0.70 -3.56
CA VAL A 61 -3.90 0.33 -2.54
C VAL A 61 -4.21 1.68 -3.18
N CYS A 62 -3.36 2.15 -4.10
CA CYS A 62 -3.58 3.43 -4.78
C CYS A 62 -4.92 3.46 -5.51
N ARG A 63 -5.30 2.36 -6.17
CA ARG A 63 -6.59 2.26 -6.85
C ARG A 63 -7.77 2.26 -5.88
N MET A 64 -7.68 1.56 -4.75
CA MET A 64 -8.70 1.58 -3.70
C MET A 64 -8.96 3.00 -3.19
N LEU A 65 -7.91 3.82 -3.11
CA LEU A 65 -7.96 5.22 -2.68
C LEU A 65 -8.37 6.19 -3.81
N GLY A 66 -8.61 5.70 -5.04
CA GLY A 66 -8.97 6.55 -6.17
C GLY A 66 -7.79 7.29 -6.84
N PHE A 67 -6.56 6.87 -6.56
CA PHE A 67 -5.34 7.36 -7.18
C PHE A 67 -4.76 6.34 -8.19
N GLY A 68 -3.68 6.67 -8.92
CA GLY A 68 -2.96 5.64 -9.70
C GLY A 68 -2.39 6.04 -11.05
N ARG A 69 -1.69 7.17 -11.18
CA ARG A 69 -0.91 7.44 -12.40
C ARG A 69 0.56 7.09 -12.23
N GLU A 70 1.14 7.40 -11.09
CA GLU A 70 2.49 7.01 -10.72
C GLU A 70 2.48 6.47 -9.29
N ILE A 71 3.16 5.35 -9.10
CA ILE A 71 3.12 4.59 -7.85
C ILE A 71 4.56 4.36 -7.43
N GLN A 72 4.87 4.76 -6.21
CA GLN A 72 6.14 4.48 -5.56
C GLN A 72 5.85 3.84 -4.20
N PHE A 73 6.72 2.94 -3.76
CA PHE A 73 6.71 2.42 -2.40
C PHE A 73 8.00 2.81 -1.68
N PHE A 74 7.92 2.93 -0.37
CA PHE A 74 9.00 3.37 0.50
C PHE A 74 9.12 2.41 1.68
N PRO A 75 10.22 1.64 1.77
CA PRO A 75 10.45 0.75 2.89
C PRO A 75 10.86 1.54 4.14
N ARG A 76 10.99 0.82 5.26
CA ARG A 76 11.61 1.31 6.50
C ARG A 76 10.99 2.57 7.09
N ALA A 77 9.66 2.63 7.14
CA ALA A 77 8.90 3.66 7.85
C ALA A 77 9.27 5.11 7.45
N LYS A 78 9.43 5.37 6.14
CA LYS A 78 9.80 6.70 5.62
C LYS A 78 8.89 7.83 6.13
N PHE A 79 7.59 7.55 6.28
CA PHE A 79 6.59 8.52 6.73
C PHE A 79 6.36 8.49 8.25
N GLY A 80 7.26 7.84 8.98
CA GLY A 80 7.11 7.57 10.40
C GLY A 80 6.64 6.15 10.67
N GLN A 81 6.91 5.71 11.89
CA GLN A 81 6.47 4.43 12.41
C GLN A 81 4.97 4.51 12.74
N GLY A 82 4.22 3.50 12.34
CA GLY A 82 2.85 3.33 12.74
C GLY A 82 2.72 3.01 14.22
N VAL A 83 1.47 2.96 14.67
CA VAL A 83 1.11 2.63 16.04
C VAL A 83 0.16 1.45 16.01
N GLY A 84 0.39 0.46 16.87
CA GLY A 84 -0.51 -0.68 17.04
C GLY A 84 0.11 -1.99 16.55
N LYS A 85 -0.65 -2.76 15.77
CA LYS A 85 -0.19 -4.05 15.26
C LYS A 85 0.27 -3.90 13.81
N SER A 86 1.44 -4.45 13.51
CA SER A 86 1.82 -4.80 12.15
C SER A 86 1.12 -6.10 11.79
N LEU A 87 0.19 -6.06 10.84
CA LEU A 87 -0.77 -7.15 10.61
C LEU A 87 -0.31 -8.14 9.53
N PHE A 88 0.49 -7.68 8.57
CA PHE A 88 0.81 -8.43 7.36
C PHE A 88 2.28 -8.25 6.97
N SER A 89 3.02 -9.36 6.89
CA SER A 89 4.42 -9.39 6.45
C SER A 89 4.63 -9.95 5.05
N TYR A 90 3.59 -10.54 4.45
CA TYR A 90 3.65 -11.12 3.12
C TYR A 90 2.34 -10.78 2.44
N LEU A 91 2.36 -9.74 1.62
CA LEU A 91 1.27 -9.41 0.71
C LEU A 91 1.72 -9.82 -0.69
N SER A 92 0.83 -10.42 -1.47
CA SER A 92 1.16 -10.90 -2.82
C SER A 92 -0.04 -10.69 -3.72
N CYS A 93 -0.25 -9.43 -4.11
CA CYS A 93 -1.22 -9.05 -5.11
C CYS A 93 -0.71 -9.39 -6.53
N SER A 94 -1.62 -9.79 -7.41
CA SER A 94 -1.39 -9.79 -8.86
C SER A 94 -1.35 -8.36 -9.43
N GLY A 95 -1.94 -7.40 -8.70
CA GLY A 95 -2.05 -5.99 -9.07
C GLY A 95 -3.39 -5.62 -9.70
N ASN A 96 -4.29 -6.60 -9.83
CA ASN A 96 -5.61 -6.45 -10.47
C ASN A 96 -6.77 -6.59 -9.48
N GLU A 97 -6.50 -6.89 -8.21
CA GLU A 97 -7.47 -7.02 -7.13
C GLU A 97 -8.16 -5.69 -6.79
N GLN A 98 -9.49 -5.66 -6.76
CA GLN A 98 -10.23 -4.43 -6.41
C GLN A 98 -10.04 -4.00 -4.96
N ASN A 99 -9.66 -4.94 -4.10
CA ASN A 99 -9.40 -4.71 -2.69
C ASN A 99 -8.15 -5.50 -2.26
N ILE A 100 -7.30 -4.90 -1.42
CA ILE A 100 -6.08 -5.51 -0.89
C ILE A 100 -6.34 -6.80 -0.08
N GLY A 101 -7.51 -6.94 0.53
CA GLY A 101 -7.97 -8.17 1.20
C GLY A 101 -8.29 -9.32 0.24
N SER A 102 -8.34 -9.08 -1.07
CA SER A 102 -8.44 -10.13 -2.09
C SER A 102 -7.07 -10.62 -2.57
N CYS A 103 -5.97 -10.01 -2.12
CA CYS A 103 -4.63 -10.49 -2.42
C CYS A 103 -4.28 -11.71 -1.58
N GLY A 104 -3.32 -12.51 -2.04
CA GLY A 104 -2.73 -13.53 -1.19
C GLY A 104 -2.00 -12.87 -0.03
N TYR A 105 -2.17 -13.36 1.20
CA TYR A 105 -1.44 -12.82 2.34
C TYR A 105 -1.09 -13.89 3.38
N ARG A 106 -0.04 -13.62 4.17
CA ARG A 106 0.29 -14.40 5.38
C ARG A 106 0.37 -13.48 6.59
N LYS A 107 -0.36 -13.83 7.65
CA LYS A 107 -0.30 -13.13 8.94
C LYS A 107 1.05 -13.40 9.59
N SER A 108 1.76 -12.34 9.91
CA SER A 108 3.04 -12.33 10.62
C SER A 108 3.25 -10.94 11.20
N THR A 109 4.15 -10.82 12.16
CA THR A 109 4.46 -9.55 12.84
C THR A 109 5.80 -9.01 12.36
N CYS A 110 5.87 -7.70 12.09
CA CYS A 110 7.13 -6.99 11.90
C CYS A 110 7.28 -5.88 12.94
N SER A 111 8.51 -5.37 13.06
CA SER A 111 8.76 -4.11 13.74
C SER A 111 8.15 -2.96 12.94
N HIS A 112 7.62 -1.94 13.61
CA HIS A 112 7.16 -0.70 12.96
C HIS A 112 8.27 0.04 12.21
N SER A 113 9.55 -0.25 12.49
CA SER A 113 10.67 0.22 11.68
C SER A 113 10.65 -0.32 10.23
N GLN A 114 9.78 -1.27 9.92
CA GLN A 114 9.59 -1.89 8.62
C GLN A 114 8.24 -1.53 8.00
N ASP A 115 7.49 -0.58 8.58
CA ASP A 115 6.22 -0.17 8.01
C ASP A 115 6.44 0.38 6.59
N VAL A 116 5.63 -0.07 5.65
CA VAL A 116 5.71 0.37 4.27
C VAL A 116 4.85 1.61 4.05
N GLY A 117 5.41 2.57 3.32
CA GLY A 117 4.67 3.69 2.80
C GLY A 117 4.57 3.65 1.28
N ILE A 118 3.61 4.39 0.74
CA ILE A 118 3.45 4.57 -0.70
C ILE A 118 3.23 6.04 -1.06
N SER A 119 3.43 6.37 -2.32
CA SER A 119 2.95 7.60 -2.94
C SER A 119 2.22 7.25 -4.23
N CYS A 120 0.99 7.76 -4.33
CA CYS A 120 -0.01 7.52 -5.35
C CYS A 120 -0.29 8.82 -6.11
N VAL A 121 0.74 9.42 -6.71
CA VAL A 121 0.57 10.71 -7.38
C VAL A 121 -0.26 10.55 -8.66
N ARG A 122 -1.19 11.48 -8.86
CA ARG A 122 -1.72 11.74 -10.21
C ARG A 122 -0.62 12.53 -10.92
N THR A 123 0.05 11.94 -11.89
CA THR A 123 0.83 12.71 -12.85
C THR A 123 -0.14 13.65 -13.55
N ASN A 124 -0.28 14.88 -13.07
CA ASN A 124 -0.66 15.93 -14.00
C ASN A 124 0.52 16.03 -14.94
N ARG A 125 0.40 15.41 -16.12
CA ARG A 125 1.21 15.87 -17.24
C ARG A 125 0.92 17.37 -17.34
N LEU A 126 1.99 18.17 -17.34
CA LEU A 126 2.09 19.60 -17.00
C LEU A 126 2.26 19.78 -15.47
N GLU A 127 3.48 19.78 -14.93
CA GLU A 127 4.50 20.79 -15.23
C GLU A 127 5.72 20.25 -15.98
N THR A 128 5.71 20.45 -17.29
CA THR A 128 6.94 20.88 -17.98
C THR A 128 7.24 22.31 -17.53
N THR A 129 7.73 22.47 -16.31
CA THR A 129 8.68 23.55 -16.06
C THR A 129 9.91 22.85 -15.54
N GLU A 130 11.05 23.08 -16.18
CA GLU A 130 12.37 22.54 -15.79
C GLU A 130 12.80 22.96 -14.37
N GLY A 131 11.88 23.53 -13.56
CA GLY A 131 12.09 24.09 -12.24
C GLY A 131 11.67 23.22 -11.05
N SER A 132 10.89 22.14 -11.21
CA SER A 132 10.43 21.33 -10.07
C SER A 132 11.33 20.16 -9.71
N SER A 133 12.31 19.82 -10.57
CA SER A 133 13.29 18.77 -10.28
C SER A 133 14.06 19.06 -9.00
N TYR A 134 14.11 18.11 -8.07
CA TYR A 134 14.88 18.23 -6.82
C TYR A 134 16.37 18.53 -7.10
N LEU A 135 16.89 17.97 -8.20
CA LEU A 135 18.23 18.28 -8.70
C LEU A 135 18.32 19.73 -9.21
N TYR A 136 17.30 20.24 -9.90
CA TYR A 136 17.25 21.66 -10.29
C TYR A 136 17.20 22.58 -9.07
N GLN A 137 16.42 22.24 -8.04
CA GLN A 137 16.38 23.02 -6.80
C GLN A 137 17.73 23.03 -6.07
N ILE A 138 18.42 21.88 -6.01
CA ILE A 138 19.80 21.79 -5.46
C ILE A 138 20.77 22.63 -6.30
N PHE A 139 20.68 22.54 -7.63
CA PHE A 139 21.55 23.27 -8.55
C PHE A 139 21.34 24.78 -8.45
N LYS A 140 20.08 25.25 -8.42
CA LYS A 140 19.71 26.64 -8.24
C LYS A 140 20.16 27.19 -6.89
N LYS A 141 19.95 26.43 -5.80
CA LYS A 141 20.43 26.79 -4.46
C LYS A 141 21.96 26.86 -4.37
N LYS A 142 22.67 26.17 -5.27
CA LYS A 142 24.13 26.25 -5.40
C LYS A 142 24.55 27.48 -6.22
N ILE A 143 23.82 27.82 -7.29
CA ILE A 143 24.02 29.05 -8.08
C ILE A 143 23.75 30.31 -7.26
N ASP A 144 22.65 30.36 -6.51
CA ASP A 144 22.28 31.53 -5.69
C ASP A 144 23.26 31.80 -4.53
N ARG A 145 24.07 30.81 -4.16
CA ARG A 145 25.16 30.97 -3.17
C ARG A 145 26.49 31.45 -3.77
N ILE A 146 26.60 31.51 -5.09
CA ILE A 146 27.79 31.97 -5.81
C ILE A 146 27.62 33.44 -6.26
N ARG A 147 26.48 34.05 -5.96
CA ARG A 147 26.17 35.46 -6.22
C ARG A 147 26.08 36.22 -4.90
#